data_AF-A0A670IMJ7-F1
#
_entry.id   AF-A0A670IMJ7-F1
#
_cell.length_a   1.000
_cell.length_b   1.000
_cell.length_c   1.000
_cell.angle_alpha   90.00
_cell.angle_beta   90.00
_cell.angle_gamma   90.00
#
_symmetry.space_group_name_H-M   'P 1'
#
loop_
_entity.id
_entity.type
_entity.pdbx_description
1 polymer ?
#
loop_
_entity_poly.entity_id
_entity_poly.type
_entity_poly.pdbx_seq_one_letter_code
_entity_poly.pdbx_strand_id
1 'polypeptide(L)'
;MAGSEAVLRRVIEALELLLGTAKAAGADSGPLQSTKHVDLLESLRFNVSILEEKFAQDPKWDELQRLRTEVSKQAQCLASCPDVPWNFTCHVLLLLLCLKQCMVLLATTYCPPQPNPKTAEAAPPLSPDTLSIAQEKTVQVALQFIVTLGICPYLLPGVGLPLRSRTEFSALVQEVASSRCISSATRRLFVTCTVLMEVADHTSLSRLILTRHLGDLLAGLCQLGFCPARRKDEEESKPSEEQMGLTEEERSSCREALQGLLNRVYQPLVVRELLLLQGGPKQGSGSSGRSSEHGLAPAPAWLRRLCGQLLSERLIRPGGVQAVVRGILEGAGAGATGGSSAEAAAADWRKCDAVARILSTCPQQCLSLEDYCRQVCPQVLQLFLIQDKLTAHQLQRVATTTVLSMARQHPQQAEKHLLRPILEPLLRCSDDVTGNRFLLLDHLDQTKESGGPCERGRSPSLYLSCIIGSGCENCFLFCSMTSLLGIICSVILGYLIS
;
A
#
# COMPACT_ATOMS: atom_id res chain seq x y z
N MET A 1 -22.66 -28.59 10.33
CA MET A 1 -21.62 -28.68 9.27
C MET A 1 -22.23 -28.73 7.88
N ALA A 2 -23.03 -29.76 7.51
CA ALA A 2 -23.59 -29.89 6.16
C ALA A 2 -24.50 -28.72 5.70
N GLY A 3 -25.31 -28.14 6.59
CA GLY A 3 -26.17 -26.99 6.26
C GLY A 3 -25.37 -25.71 5.93
N SER A 4 -24.40 -25.34 6.77
CA SER A 4 -23.58 -24.14 6.57
C SER A 4 -22.72 -24.19 5.30
N GLU A 5 -22.24 -25.38 4.92
CA GLU A 5 -21.50 -25.56 3.67
C GLU A 5 -22.42 -25.43 2.44
N ALA A 6 -23.66 -25.93 2.53
CA ALA A 6 -24.67 -25.75 1.49
C ALA A 6 -25.02 -24.26 1.30
N VAL A 7 -25.19 -23.50 2.40
CA VAL A 7 -25.43 -22.05 2.33
C VAL A 7 -24.24 -21.33 1.70
N LEU A 8 -22.99 -21.66 2.06
CA LEU A 8 -21.81 -21.06 1.42
C LEU A 8 -21.79 -21.29 -0.09
N ARG A 9 -22.11 -22.51 -0.56
CA ARG A 9 -22.23 -22.78 -2.00
C ARG A 9 -23.33 -21.93 -2.63
N ARG A 10 -24.48 -21.78 -1.98
CA ARG A 10 -25.57 -20.92 -2.45
C ARG A 10 -25.18 -19.44 -2.53
N VAL A 11 -24.37 -18.94 -1.61
CA VAL A 11 -23.85 -17.56 -1.68
C VAL A 11 -22.98 -17.38 -2.93
N ILE A 12 -22.11 -18.34 -3.23
CA ILE A 12 -21.27 -18.30 -4.44
C ILE A 12 -22.14 -18.39 -5.71
N GLU A 13 -23.12 -19.29 -5.75
CA GLU A 13 -24.07 -19.39 -6.88
C GLU A 13 -24.86 -18.08 -7.07
N ALA A 14 -25.30 -17.43 -5.99
CA ALA A 14 -25.94 -16.11 -6.05
C ALA A 14 -25.00 -15.04 -6.63
N LEU A 15 -23.74 -15.03 -6.21
CA LEU A 15 -22.73 -14.13 -6.77
C LEU A 15 -22.52 -14.42 -8.26
N GLU A 16 -22.42 -15.68 -8.68
CA GLU A 16 -22.26 -16.04 -10.09
C GLU A 16 -23.46 -15.61 -10.95
N LEU A 17 -24.69 -15.78 -10.45
CA LEU A 17 -25.91 -15.29 -11.11
C LEU A 17 -25.90 -13.77 -11.26
N LEU A 18 -25.49 -13.06 -10.22
CA LEU A 18 -25.45 -11.60 -10.22
C LEU A 18 -24.34 -11.06 -11.14
N LEU A 19 -23.19 -11.73 -11.18
CA LEU A 19 -22.00 -11.32 -11.94
C LEU A 19 -21.99 -11.83 -13.38
N GLY A 20 -22.86 -12.79 -13.72
CA GLY A 20 -22.96 -13.37 -15.06
C GLY A 20 -23.25 -12.29 -16.10
N THR A 21 -22.39 -12.15 -17.10
CA THR A 21 -22.70 -11.32 -18.27
C THR A 21 -23.85 -11.98 -19.00
N ALA A 22 -24.92 -11.23 -19.30
CA ALA A 22 -25.96 -11.68 -20.21
C ALA A 22 -25.30 -12.33 -21.43
N LYS A 23 -25.57 -13.62 -21.65
CA LYS A 23 -25.14 -14.35 -22.85
C LYS A 23 -25.58 -13.50 -24.03
N ALA A 24 -24.61 -12.92 -24.75
CA ALA A 24 -24.84 -11.93 -25.80
C ALA A 24 -25.99 -12.35 -26.72
N ALA A 25 -27.09 -11.61 -26.62
CA ALA A 25 -28.13 -11.64 -27.63
C ALA A 25 -27.59 -10.87 -28.85
N GLY A 26 -27.45 -11.57 -29.98
CA GLY A 26 -27.47 -10.99 -31.32
C GLY A 26 -26.27 -10.13 -31.73
N ALA A 27 -25.55 -10.60 -32.74
CA ALA A 27 -24.67 -9.78 -33.55
C ALA A 27 -25.44 -8.61 -34.21
N ASP A 28 -24.92 -7.39 -34.12
CA ASP A 28 -24.60 -6.53 -35.29
C ASP A 28 -24.09 -5.15 -34.86
N SER A 29 -23.24 -4.57 -35.71
CA SER A 29 -22.31 -3.48 -35.43
C SER A 29 -22.79 -2.06 -35.79
N GLY A 30 -22.59 -1.10 -34.87
CA GLY A 30 -22.52 0.36 -35.09
C GLY A 30 -23.67 1.19 -34.46
N PRO A 31 -23.56 2.54 -34.26
CA PRO A 31 -22.48 3.35 -33.71
C PRO A 31 -22.49 3.32 -32.15
N LEU A 32 -21.32 3.10 -31.54
CA LEU A 32 -21.17 2.10 -30.46
C LEU A 32 -20.92 2.63 -29.02
N GLN A 33 -21.41 3.82 -28.64
CA GLN A 33 -21.21 4.31 -27.24
C GLN A 33 -22.50 4.40 -26.42
N SER A 34 -23.58 5.00 -26.94
CA SER A 34 -24.85 5.09 -26.22
C SER A 34 -25.56 3.75 -26.08
N THR A 35 -25.44 2.86 -27.07
CA THR A 35 -26.00 1.50 -27.06
C THR A 35 -25.39 0.66 -25.93
N LYS A 36 -24.05 0.68 -25.81
CA LYS A 36 -23.32 -0.09 -24.79
C LYS A 36 -23.68 0.30 -23.34
N HIS A 37 -24.05 1.57 -23.13
CA HIS A 37 -24.46 2.08 -21.81
C HIS A 37 -25.83 1.52 -21.38
N VAL A 38 -26.80 1.53 -22.30
CA VAL A 38 -28.13 0.96 -22.08
C VAL A 38 -28.01 -0.55 -21.86
N ASP A 39 -27.21 -1.24 -22.69
CA ASP A 39 -26.97 -2.68 -22.59
C ASP A 39 -26.38 -3.09 -21.22
N LEU A 40 -25.47 -2.29 -20.66
CA LEU A 40 -24.91 -2.53 -19.32
C LEU A 40 -25.97 -2.38 -18.22
N LEU A 41 -26.68 -1.25 -18.22
CA LEU A 41 -27.69 -0.99 -17.18
C LEU A 41 -28.81 -2.01 -17.22
N GLU A 42 -29.24 -2.40 -18.42
CA GLU A 42 -30.21 -3.48 -18.61
C GLU A 42 -29.65 -4.82 -18.12
N SER A 43 -28.39 -5.15 -18.42
CA SER A 43 -27.75 -6.36 -17.90
C SER A 43 -27.67 -6.37 -16.37
N LEU A 44 -27.27 -5.26 -15.72
CA LEU A 44 -27.20 -5.19 -14.25
C LEU A 44 -28.58 -5.35 -13.62
N ARG A 45 -29.59 -4.68 -14.20
CA ARG A 45 -30.98 -4.77 -13.73
C ARG A 45 -31.55 -6.17 -13.92
N PHE A 46 -31.27 -6.79 -15.06
CA PHE A 46 -31.70 -8.14 -15.38
C PHE A 46 -31.09 -9.16 -14.42
N ASN A 47 -29.80 -9.06 -14.14
CA ASN A 47 -29.11 -9.94 -13.20
C ASN A 47 -29.69 -9.84 -11.78
N VAL A 48 -29.97 -8.62 -11.30
CA VAL A 48 -30.64 -8.42 -10.00
C VAL A 48 -32.04 -9.04 -10.01
N SER A 49 -32.80 -8.85 -11.10
CA SER A 49 -34.17 -9.37 -11.21
C SER A 49 -34.21 -10.89 -11.19
N ILE A 50 -33.29 -11.57 -11.89
CA ILE A 50 -33.15 -13.03 -11.85
C ILE A 50 -32.86 -13.51 -10.43
N LEU A 51 -31.94 -12.84 -9.72
CA LEU A 51 -31.58 -13.23 -8.37
C LEU A 51 -32.78 -13.10 -7.40
N GLU A 52 -33.51 -11.99 -7.48
CA GLU A 52 -34.73 -11.79 -6.68
C GLU A 52 -35.82 -12.80 -7.03
N GLU A 53 -35.99 -13.15 -8.31
CA GLU A 53 -36.92 -14.19 -8.73
C GLU A 53 -36.58 -15.55 -8.14
N LYS A 54 -35.28 -15.92 -8.12
CA LYS A 54 -34.81 -17.15 -7.46
C LYS A 54 -35.13 -17.18 -5.98
N PHE A 55 -34.93 -16.06 -5.27
CA PHE A 55 -35.30 -15.95 -3.86
C PHE A 55 -36.81 -16.06 -3.63
N ALA A 56 -37.64 -15.61 -4.57
CA ALA A 56 -39.09 -15.66 -4.42
C ALA A 56 -39.71 -17.02 -4.75
N GLN A 57 -39.13 -17.75 -5.71
CA GLN A 57 -39.79 -18.92 -6.31
C GLN A 57 -39.18 -20.28 -5.93
N ASP A 58 -37.91 -20.35 -5.54
CA ASP A 58 -37.20 -21.61 -5.34
C ASP A 58 -36.85 -21.82 -3.85
N PRO A 59 -37.46 -22.82 -3.16
CA PRO A 59 -37.28 -23.04 -1.73
C PRO A 59 -35.83 -23.44 -1.36
N LYS A 60 -35.01 -23.82 -2.34
CA LYS A 60 -33.58 -24.09 -2.12
C LYS A 60 -32.80 -22.84 -1.69
N TRP A 61 -33.37 -21.65 -1.88
CA TRP A 61 -32.74 -20.37 -1.55
C TRP A 61 -33.23 -19.79 -0.22
N ASP A 62 -34.23 -20.41 0.44
CA ASP A 62 -34.84 -19.91 1.68
C ASP A 62 -33.82 -19.66 2.79
N GLU A 63 -32.86 -20.57 2.99
CA GLU A 63 -31.82 -20.42 4.02
C GLU A 63 -30.93 -19.21 3.74
N LEU A 64 -30.51 -19.01 2.49
CA LEU A 64 -29.74 -17.84 2.09
C LEU A 64 -30.56 -16.56 2.18
N GLN A 65 -31.84 -16.59 1.81
CA GLN A 65 -32.73 -15.45 1.91
C GLN A 65 -32.92 -15.03 3.37
N ARG A 66 -33.13 -15.98 4.29
CA ARG A 66 -33.18 -15.72 5.74
C ARG A 66 -31.90 -15.06 6.22
N LEU A 67 -30.73 -15.64 5.88
CA LEU A 67 -29.44 -15.06 6.24
C LEU A 67 -29.29 -13.64 5.69
N ARG A 68 -29.64 -13.41 4.43
CA ARG A 68 -29.60 -12.10 3.79
C ARG A 68 -30.50 -11.09 4.50
N THR A 69 -31.70 -11.47 4.90
CA THR A 69 -32.60 -10.57 5.64
C THR A 69 -32.05 -10.22 7.03
N GLU A 70 -31.39 -11.17 7.70
CA GLU A 70 -30.75 -10.94 8.99
C GLU A 70 -29.56 -9.98 8.86
N VAL A 71 -28.66 -10.27 7.91
CA VAL A 71 -27.54 -9.39 7.55
C VAL A 71 -28.03 -7.99 7.19
N SER A 72 -29.10 -7.88 6.40
CA SER A 72 -29.64 -6.59 5.96
C SER A 72 -30.21 -5.77 7.12
N LYS A 73 -30.77 -6.40 8.16
CA LYS A 73 -31.23 -5.70 9.37
C LYS A 73 -30.07 -5.14 10.19
N GLN A 74 -28.96 -5.86 10.22
CA GLN A 74 -27.73 -5.42 10.88
C GLN A 74 -27.06 -4.29 10.07
N ALA A 75 -27.05 -4.42 8.74
CA ALA A 75 -26.54 -3.44 7.78
C ALA A 75 -27.63 -2.48 7.31
N GLN A 76 -28.24 -1.72 8.23
CA GLN A 76 -29.34 -0.75 7.98
C GLN A 76 -29.06 0.26 6.86
N CYS A 77 -27.79 0.38 6.44
CA CYS A 77 -27.30 1.30 5.42
C CYS A 77 -27.53 0.87 3.95
N LEU A 78 -27.95 -0.38 3.67
CA LEU A 78 -28.10 -0.92 2.31
C LEU A 78 -29.58 -0.95 1.88
N ALA A 79 -30.16 0.23 1.67
CA ALA A 79 -31.56 0.36 1.25
C ALA A 79 -31.74 0.20 -0.28
N SER A 80 -32.90 -0.33 -0.69
CA SER A 80 -33.30 -0.40 -2.10
C SER A 80 -33.39 1.00 -2.70
N CYS A 81 -32.77 1.18 -3.86
CA CYS A 81 -32.66 2.48 -4.54
C CYS A 81 -33.04 2.31 -6.02
N PRO A 82 -33.72 3.28 -6.65
CA PRO A 82 -34.00 3.22 -8.09
C PRO A 82 -32.72 3.30 -8.95
N ASP A 83 -31.60 3.70 -8.35
CA ASP A 83 -30.32 3.76 -9.03
C ASP A 83 -29.75 2.35 -9.26
N VAL A 84 -29.83 1.88 -10.51
CA VAL A 84 -29.50 0.50 -10.90
C VAL A 84 -28.08 0.06 -10.51
N PRO A 85 -27.00 0.82 -10.79
CA PRO A 85 -25.64 0.48 -10.36
C PRO A 85 -25.48 0.39 -8.85
N TRP A 86 -26.11 1.31 -8.10
CA TRP A 86 -26.05 1.30 -6.65
C TRP A 86 -26.85 0.13 -6.07
N ASN A 87 -28.04 -0.14 -6.62
CA ASN A 87 -28.85 -1.29 -6.23
C ASN A 87 -28.09 -2.60 -6.46
N PHE A 88 -27.47 -2.76 -7.65
CA PHE A 88 -26.59 -3.89 -7.95
C PHE A 88 -25.46 -4.00 -6.92
N THR A 89 -24.76 -2.90 -6.65
CA THR A 89 -23.67 -2.85 -5.66
C THR A 89 -24.14 -3.28 -4.27
N CYS A 90 -25.33 -2.85 -3.83
CA CYS A 90 -25.92 -3.27 -2.56
C CYS A 90 -26.16 -4.79 -2.50
N HIS A 91 -26.63 -5.40 -3.59
CA HIS A 91 -26.84 -6.86 -3.63
C HIS A 91 -25.51 -7.62 -3.53
N VAL A 92 -24.47 -7.15 -4.23
CA VAL A 92 -23.12 -7.76 -4.12
C VAL A 92 -22.58 -7.60 -2.69
N LEU A 93 -22.70 -6.42 -2.08
CA LEU A 93 -22.25 -6.15 -0.71
C LEU A 93 -22.97 -7.05 0.32
N LEU A 94 -24.30 -7.19 0.21
CA LEU A 94 -25.08 -8.08 1.07
C LEU A 94 -24.63 -9.55 0.93
N LEU A 95 -24.38 -10.01 -0.29
CA LEU A 95 -23.90 -11.37 -0.53
C LEU A 95 -22.48 -11.60 0.04
N LEU A 96 -21.59 -10.60 -0.01
CA LEU A 96 -20.28 -10.71 0.64
C LEU A 96 -20.37 -10.75 2.18
N LEU A 97 -21.31 -10.01 2.77
CA LEU A 97 -21.58 -10.11 4.20
C LEU A 97 -22.16 -11.48 4.58
N CYS A 98 -23.09 -12.01 3.76
CA CYS A 98 -23.58 -13.38 3.92
C CYS A 98 -22.43 -14.41 3.82
N LEU A 99 -21.52 -14.21 2.87
CA LEU A 99 -20.33 -15.06 2.70
C LEU A 99 -19.46 -15.03 3.96
N LYS A 100 -19.14 -13.83 4.47
CA LYS A 100 -18.40 -13.64 5.74
C LYS A 100 -19.07 -14.42 6.86
N GLN A 101 -20.36 -14.22 7.09
CA GLN A 101 -21.08 -14.88 8.18
C GLN A 101 -21.07 -16.42 8.04
N CYS A 102 -21.24 -16.94 6.83
CA CYS A 102 -21.13 -18.38 6.58
C CYS A 102 -19.73 -18.92 6.93
N MET A 103 -18.68 -18.20 6.51
CA MET A 103 -17.29 -18.61 6.77
C MET A 103 -16.94 -18.55 8.26
N VAL A 104 -17.39 -17.52 8.98
CA VAL A 104 -17.24 -17.44 10.45
C VAL A 104 -17.93 -18.62 11.13
N LEU A 105 -19.17 -18.94 10.74
CA LEU A 105 -19.89 -20.09 11.30
C LEU A 105 -19.15 -21.40 11.04
N LEU A 106 -18.66 -21.61 9.81
CA LEU A 106 -17.87 -22.80 9.47
C LEU A 106 -16.61 -22.90 10.31
N ALA A 107 -15.86 -21.81 10.47
CA ALA A 107 -14.65 -21.76 11.28
C ALA A 107 -14.93 -22.08 12.76
N THR A 108 -16.00 -21.53 13.34
CA THR A 108 -16.36 -21.80 14.76
C THR A 108 -16.79 -23.23 15.03
N THR A 109 -17.39 -23.90 14.04
CA THR A 109 -17.81 -25.31 14.16
C THR A 109 -16.69 -26.32 13.90
N TYR A 110 -15.53 -25.86 13.45
CA TYR A 110 -14.42 -26.72 13.07
C TYR A 110 -13.59 -27.15 14.28
N CYS A 111 -13.43 -28.47 14.44
CA CYS A 111 -12.45 -29.04 15.34
C CYS A 111 -11.34 -29.70 14.51
N PRO A 112 -10.08 -29.20 14.56
CA PRO A 112 -9.00 -29.80 13.80
C PRO A 112 -8.76 -31.25 14.27
N PRO A 113 -8.65 -32.21 13.34
CA PRO A 113 -8.31 -33.57 13.71
C PRO A 113 -6.92 -33.61 14.37
N GLN A 114 -6.76 -34.45 15.39
CA GLN A 114 -5.46 -34.61 16.05
C GLN A 114 -4.42 -35.08 15.02
N PRO A 115 -3.19 -34.51 15.04
CA PRO A 115 -2.13 -34.92 14.12
C PRO A 115 -1.85 -36.40 14.30
N ASN A 116 -2.05 -37.19 13.24
CA ASN A 116 -1.84 -38.62 13.30
C ASN A 116 -0.33 -38.92 13.30
N PRO A 117 0.24 -39.49 14.38
CA PRO A 117 1.69 -39.68 14.51
C PRO A 117 2.26 -40.65 13.46
N LYS A 118 1.41 -41.41 12.74
CA LYS A 118 1.83 -42.37 11.71
C LYS A 118 1.96 -41.77 10.30
N THR A 119 1.45 -40.55 10.08
CA THR A 119 1.48 -39.84 8.79
C THR A 119 1.84 -38.38 9.01
N ALA A 120 3.00 -38.14 9.64
CA ALA A 120 3.51 -36.80 9.93
C ALA A 120 3.78 -35.93 8.67
N GLU A 121 3.87 -36.56 7.49
CA GLU A 121 4.09 -35.88 6.20
C GLU A 121 2.79 -35.40 5.52
N ALA A 122 1.60 -35.77 6.02
CA ALA A 122 0.36 -35.27 5.45
C ALA A 122 0.16 -33.80 5.88
N ALA A 123 0.10 -32.88 4.90
CA ALA A 123 -0.25 -31.49 5.16
C ALA A 123 -1.58 -31.44 5.94
N PRO A 124 -1.66 -30.62 7.00
CA PRO A 124 -2.88 -30.51 7.79
C PRO A 124 -4.05 -30.12 6.87
N PRO A 125 -5.25 -30.70 7.08
CA PRO A 125 -6.41 -30.39 6.26
C PRO A 125 -6.69 -28.88 6.29
N LEU A 126 -7.02 -28.32 5.13
CA LEU A 126 -7.39 -26.92 5.00
C LEU A 126 -8.59 -26.61 5.90
N SER A 127 -8.59 -25.41 6.47
CA SER A 127 -9.70 -24.97 7.30
C SER A 127 -10.98 -24.84 6.44
N PRO A 128 -12.17 -25.14 6.99
CA PRO A 128 -13.41 -25.19 6.21
C PRO A 128 -13.89 -23.82 5.71
N ASP A 129 -13.30 -22.73 6.20
CA ASP A 129 -13.46 -21.36 5.75
C ASP A 129 -12.45 -20.98 4.63
N THR A 130 -11.72 -21.94 4.08
CA THR A 130 -10.87 -21.74 2.90
C THR A 130 -11.71 -21.89 1.63
N LEU A 131 -11.74 -20.83 0.81
CA LEU A 131 -12.41 -20.85 -0.49
C LEU A 131 -11.60 -21.64 -1.52
N SER A 132 -12.28 -22.33 -2.43
CA SER A 132 -11.62 -22.93 -3.60
C SER A 132 -11.15 -21.85 -4.58
N ILE A 133 -10.21 -22.19 -5.48
CA ILE A 133 -9.69 -21.26 -6.49
C ILE A 133 -10.81 -20.65 -7.36
N ALA A 134 -11.82 -21.45 -7.70
CA ALA A 134 -12.97 -20.99 -8.47
C ALA A 134 -13.82 -19.99 -7.66
N GLN A 135 -14.08 -20.29 -6.39
CA GLN A 135 -14.82 -19.41 -5.48
C GLN A 135 -14.06 -18.09 -5.23
N GLU A 136 -12.74 -18.15 -5.02
CA GLU A 136 -11.90 -16.95 -4.90
C GLU A 136 -11.99 -16.08 -6.15
N LYS A 137 -12.00 -16.68 -7.35
CA LYS A 137 -12.14 -15.94 -8.61
C LYS A 137 -13.50 -15.23 -8.69
N THR A 138 -14.58 -15.92 -8.32
CA THR A 138 -15.92 -15.31 -8.26
C THR A 138 -15.94 -14.12 -7.29
N VAL A 139 -15.37 -14.28 -6.10
CA VAL A 139 -15.27 -13.19 -5.11
C VAL A 139 -14.38 -12.05 -5.62
N GLN A 140 -13.28 -12.33 -6.31
CA GLN A 140 -12.43 -11.30 -6.92
C GLN A 140 -13.19 -10.48 -7.98
N VAL A 141 -14.02 -11.12 -8.80
CA VAL A 141 -14.88 -10.41 -9.76
C VAL A 141 -15.91 -9.56 -9.02
N ALA A 142 -16.53 -10.09 -7.96
CA ALA A 142 -17.45 -9.34 -7.11
C ALA A 142 -16.80 -8.07 -6.54
N LEU A 143 -15.60 -8.20 -5.98
CA LEU A 143 -14.82 -7.08 -5.43
C LEU A 143 -14.46 -6.06 -6.51
N GLN A 144 -14.13 -6.50 -7.73
CA GLN A 144 -13.88 -5.60 -8.85
C GLN A 144 -15.13 -4.75 -9.17
N PHE A 145 -16.32 -5.35 -9.18
CA PHE A 145 -17.57 -4.58 -9.36
C PHE A 145 -17.81 -3.60 -8.21
N ILE A 146 -17.59 -4.01 -6.95
CA ILE A 146 -17.75 -3.12 -5.80
C ILE A 146 -16.80 -1.93 -5.88
N VAL A 147 -15.55 -2.13 -6.23
CA VAL A 147 -14.60 -1.03 -6.40
C VAL A 147 -15.05 -0.13 -7.55
N THR A 148 -15.43 -0.73 -8.68
CA THR A 148 -15.75 -0.02 -9.92
C THR A 148 -17.06 0.77 -9.85
N LEU A 149 -18.06 0.26 -9.13
CA LEU A 149 -19.40 0.86 -9.00
C LEU A 149 -19.66 1.52 -7.64
N GLY A 150 -19.00 1.05 -6.58
CA GLY A 150 -19.25 1.42 -5.19
C GLY A 150 -18.19 2.31 -4.53
N ILE A 151 -16.98 2.42 -5.09
CA ILE A 151 -15.92 3.30 -4.58
C ILE A 151 -15.56 4.36 -5.63
N CYS A 152 -14.98 3.93 -6.74
CA CYS A 152 -14.32 4.86 -7.66
C CYS A 152 -15.22 5.95 -8.23
N PRO A 153 -16.51 5.73 -8.55
CA PRO A 153 -17.38 6.80 -9.04
C PRO A 153 -17.65 7.90 -8.02
N TYR A 154 -17.47 7.61 -6.74
CA TYR A 154 -17.73 8.54 -5.64
C TYR A 154 -16.45 9.17 -5.08
N LEU A 155 -15.28 8.84 -5.64
CA LEU A 155 -14.02 9.51 -5.33
C LEU A 155 -13.95 10.86 -6.05
N LEU A 156 -13.43 11.87 -5.36
CA LEU A 156 -13.18 13.18 -5.93
C LEU A 156 -12.07 13.10 -6.99
N PRO A 157 -12.08 14.01 -7.99
CA PRO A 157 -11.02 14.06 -8.99
C PRO A 157 -9.62 14.13 -8.36
N GLY A 158 -8.72 13.24 -8.79
CA GLY A 158 -7.36 13.12 -8.26
C GLY A 158 -7.23 12.33 -6.95
N VAL A 159 -8.33 11.83 -6.37
CA VAL A 159 -8.30 10.90 -5.23
C VAL A 159 -8.37 9.47 -5.75
N GLY A 160 -7.37 8.65 -5.43
CA GLY A 160 -7.27 7.29 -5.96
C GLY A 160 -6.77 7.23 -7.40
N LEU A 161 -6.65 6.02 -7.94
CA LEU A 161 -6.34 5.82 -9.36
C LEU A 161 -7.64 5.90 -10.17
N PRO A 162 -7.72 6.75 -11.21
CA PRO A 162 -8.94 6.89 -12.01
C PRO A 162 -9.37 5.57 -12.64
N LEU A 163 -10.68 5.33 -12.75
CA LEU A 163 -11.24 4.16 -13.43
C LEU A 163 -10.62 3.95 -14.83
N ARG A 164 -10.37 5.05 -15.56
CA ARG A 164 -9.77 5.07 -16.90
C ARG A 164 -8.42 4.39 -17.02
N SER A 165 -7.70 4.29 -15.91
CA SER A 165 -6.40 3.61 -15.84
C SER A 165 -6.49 2.11 -15.52
N ARG A 166 -7.71 1.59 -15.31
CA ARG A 166 -7.93 0.25 -14.74
C ARG A 166 -8.67 -0.71 -15.66
N THR A 167 -9.63 -0.21 -16.43
CA THR A 167 -10.40 -1.04 -17.36
C THR A 167 -10.77 -0.23 -18.60
N GLU A 168 -10.84 -0.88 -19.77
CA GLU A 168 -11.36 -0.28 -21.00
C GLU A 168 -12.86 0.08 -20.87
N PHE A 169 -13.54 -0.51 -19.88
CA PHE A 169 -14.95 -0.32 -19.54
C PHE A 169 -15.23 0.90 -18.64
N SER A 170 -14.18 1.56 -18.19
CA SER A 170 -14.20 2.65 -17.21
C SER A 170 -14.94 3.91 -17.63
N ALA A 171 -14.88 4.27 -18.92
CA ALA A 171 -15.58 5.45 -19.45
C ALA A 171 -17.10 5.28 -19.36
N LEU A 172 -17.59 4.08 -19.69
CA LEU A 172 -19.01 3.71 -19.60
C LEU A 172 -19.48 3.75 -18.14
N VAL A 173 -18.72 3.17 -17.21
CA VAL A 173 -19.08 3.18 -15.78
C VAL A 173 -19.07 4.58 -15.20
N GLN A 174 -18.07 5.39 -15.56
CA GLN A 174 -17.96 6.75 -15.06
C GLN A 174 -19.17 7.60 -15.50
N GLU A 175 -19.65 7.43 -16.73
CA GLU A 175 -20.83 8.14 -17.24
C GLU A 175 -22.13 7.66 -16.58
N VAL A 176 -22.30 6.34 -16.44
CA VAL A 176 -23.44 5.70 -15.73
C VAL A 176 -23.58 6.23 -14.30
N ALA A 177 -22.46 6.29 -13.57
CA ALA A 177 -22.46 6.67 -12.17
C ALA A 177 -22.43 8.20 -11.94
N SER A 178 -21.93 8.99 -12.90
CA SER A 178 -21.92 10.47 -12.81
C SER A 178 -23.30 11.09 -13.08
N SER A 179 -24.20 10.37 -13.75
CA SER A 179 -25.51 10.89 -14.18
C SER A 179 -26.54 11.01 -13.04
N ARG A 180 -26.34 10.38 -11.87
CA ARG A 180 -27.42 10.21 -10.88
C ARG A 180 -27.01 10.43 -9.41
N CYS A 181 -27.67 11.43 -8.79
CA CYS A 181 -27.77 11.69 -7.35
C CYS A 181 -26.44 11.98 -6.60
N ILE A 182 -25.82 13.12 -6.94
CA ILE A 182 -24.64 13.69 -6.24
C ILE A 182 -24.88 13.81 -4.72
N SER A 183 -26.12 14.06 -4.31
CA SER A 183 -26.50 14.24 -2.90
C SER A 183 -26.25 13.02 -2.01
N SER A 184 -26.10 11.82 -2.58
CA SER A 184 -25.85 10.59 -1.81
C SER A 184 -24.45 9.99 -2.02
N ALA A 185 -23.61 10.59 -2.86
CA ALA A 185 -22.30 10.02 -3.23
C ALA A 185 -21.40 9.73 -2.02
N THR A 186 -21.30 10.68 -1.09
CA THR A 186 -20.50 10.51 0.14
C THR A 186 -21.07 9.40 1.03
N ARG A 187 -22.40 9.30 1.13
CA ARG A 187 -23.05 8.25 1.90
C ARG A 187 -22.80 6.88 1.28
N ARG A 188 -22.95 6.75 -0.04
CA ARG A 188 -22.69 5.49 -0.77
C ARG A 188 -21.25 5.04 -0.60
N LEU A 189 -20.28 5.95 -0.75
CA LEU A 189 -18.87 5.66 -0.49
C LEU A 189 -18.63 5.19 0.96
N PHE A 190 -19.23 5.87 1.94
CA PHE A 190 -19.16 5.48 3.34
C PHE A 190 -19.67 4.06 3.58
N VAL A 191 -20.86 3.75 3.04
CA VAL A 191 -21.47 2.43 3.17
C VAL A 191 -20.59 1.35 2.53
N THR A 192 -20.10 1.57 1.30
CA THR A 192 -19.21 0.63 0.63
C THR A 192 -17.92 0.39 1.42
N CYS A 193 -17.24 1.44 1.87
CA CYS A 193 -16.01 1.31 2.65
C CYS A 193 -16.25 0.60 3.99
N THR A 194 -17.35 0.91 4.68
CA THR A 194 -17.70 0.29 5.96
C THR A 194 -17.95 -1.20 5.81
N VAL A 195 -18.76 -1.60 4.82
CA VAL A 195 -19.04 -3.02 4.56
C VAL A 195 -17.78 -3.77 4.12
N LEU A 196 -16.93 -3.17 3.28
CA LEU A 196 -15.66 -3.81 2.89
C LEU A 196 -14.71 -3.98 4.07
N MET A 197 -14.64 -3.01 4.99
CA MET A 197 -13.87 -3.15 6.24
C MET A 197 -14.42 -4.30 7.09
N GLU A 198 -15.75 -4.39 7.23
CA GLU A 198 -16.39 -5.49 7.95
C GLU A 198 -16.09 -6.84 7.29
N VAL A 199 -16.21 -6.96 5.97
CA VAL A 199 -15.86 -8.19 5.23
C VAL A 199 -14.38 -8.53 5.42
N ALA A 200 -13.50 -7.52 5.45
CA ALA A 200 -12.07 -7.67 5.67
C ALA A 200 -11.70 -8.07 7.11
N ASP A 201 -12.64 -8.19 8.06
CA ASP A 201 -12.35 -8.78 9.37
C ASP A 201 -12.10 -10.29 9.31
N HIS A 202 -12.59 -10.95 8.26
CA HIS A 202 -12.31 -12.37 8.03
C HIS A 202 -10.98 -12.54 7.28
N THR A 203 -10.06 -13.37 7.80
CA THR A 203 -8.69 -13.53 7.26
C THR A 203 -8.65 -13.86 5.76
N SER A 204 -9.39 -14.88 5.31
CA SER A 204 -9.42 -15.30 3.90
C SER A 204 -9.94 -14.20 2.95
N LEU A 205 -10.98 -13.46 3.37
CA LEU A 205 -11.56 -12.38 2.58
C LEU A 205 -10.69 -11.11 2.62
N SER A 206 -10.08 -10.82 3.78
CA SER A 206 -9.10 -9.73 3.93
C SER A 206 -7.97 -9.86 2.93
N ARG A 207 -7.45 -11.07 2.69
CA ARG A 207 -6.39 -11.30 1.70
C ARG A 207 -6.87 -10.90 0.30
N LEU A 208 -8.07 -11.29 -0.10
CA LEU A 208 -8.63 -10.96 -1.42
C LEU A 208 -8.86 -9.45 -1.60
N ILE A 209 -9.31 -8.76 -0.56
CA ILE A 209 -9.55 -7.31 -0.60
C ILE A 209 -8.21 -6.54 -0.61
N LEU A 210 -7.34 -6.81 0.36
CA LEU A 210 -6.17 -5.96 0.62
C LEU A 210 -5.00 -6.18 -0.35
N THR A 211 -4.97 -7.31 -1.07
CA THR A 211 -3.91 -7.54 -2.07
C THR A 211 -4.12 -6.75 -3.36
N ARG A 212 -5.37 -6.42 -3.72
CA ARG A 212 -5.70 -5.75 -4.99
C ARG A 212 -6.41 -4.41 -4.85
N HIS A 213 -7.13 -4.21 -3.75
CA HIS A 213 -8.02 -3.06 -3.56
C HIS A 213 -7.67 -2.23 -2.33
N LEU A 214 -6.48 -2.42 -1.75
CA LEU A 214 -6.00 -1.61 -0.63
C LEU A 214 -5.95 -0.12 -1.00
N GLY A 215 -5.36 0.23 -2.15
CA GLY A 215 -5.26 1.63 -2.58
C GLY A 215 -6.61 2.32 -2.72
N ASP A 216 -7.64 1.59 -3.17
CA ASP A 216 -9.02 2.09 -3.27
C ASP A 216 -9.65 2.37 -1.92
N LEU A 217 -9.50 1.41 -1.01
CA LEU A 217 -10.05 1.51 0.33
C LEU A 217 -9.36 2.64 1.11
N LEU A 218 -8.04 2.78 0.95
CA LEU A 218 -7.28 3.90 1.52
C LEU A 218 -7.75 5.23 0.92
N ALA A 219 -7.97 5.32 -0.39
CA ALA A 219 -8.47 6.53 -1.05
C ALA A 219 -9.85 6.95 -0.51
N GLY A 220 -10.76 5.97 -0.41
CA GLY A 220 -12.10 6.15 0.14
C GLY A 220 -12.06 6.63 1.59
N LEU A 221 -11.36 5.91 2.47
CA LEU A 221 -11.25 6.28 3.88
C LEU A 221 -10.55 7.64 4.10
N CYS A 222 -9.51 7.95 3.32
CA CYS A 222 -8.88 9.28 3.33
C CYS A 222 -9.88 10.38 2.99
N GLN A 223 -10.67 10.18 1.93
CA GLN A 223 -11.70 11.15 1.52
C GLN A 223 -12.79 11.30 2.59
N LEU A 224 -13.31 10.19 3.11
CA LEU A 224 -14.40 10.20 4.09
C LEU A 224 -13.96 10.85 5.42
N GLY A 225 -12.75 10.57 5.89
CA GLY A 225 -12.27 11.04 7.19
C GLY A 225 -11.61 12.42 7.20
N PHE A 226 -11.04 12.88 6.07
CA PHE A 226 -10.16 14.05 6.03
C PHE A 226 -10.44 15.03 4.89
N CYS A 227 -11.36 14.75 3.97
CA CYS A 227 -11.70 15.73 2.94
C CYS A 227 -12.29 16.99 3.60
N PRO A 228 -11.75 18.19 3.33
CA PRO A 228 -12.30 19.42 3.88
C PRO A 228 -13.72 19.64 3.34
N ALA A 229 -14.64 20.06 4.21
CA ALA A 229 -15.97 20.47 3.78
C ALA A 229 -15.85 21.61 2.76
N ARG A 230 -16.65 21.58 1.69
CA ARG A 230 -16.75 22.71 0.75
C ARG A 230 -17.12 23.95 1.55
N ARG A 231 -16.33 25.02 1.43
CA ARG A 231 -16.63 26.30 2.08
C ARG A 231 -17.96 26.81 1.52
N LYS A 232 -18.88 27.20 2.41
CA LYS A 232 -20.20 27.75 2.11
C LYS A 232 -20.10 29.19 1.54
N ASP A 233 -19.30 29.39 0.50
CA ASP A 233 -19.16 30.73 -0.10
C ASP A 233 -19.96 30.87 -1.40
N GLU A 234 -20.71 29.85 -1.86
CA GLU A 234 -21.40 29.90 -3.17
C GLU A 234 -22.87 29.42 -3.23
N GLU A 235 -23.51 28.96 -2.14
CA GLU A 235 -24.94 28.61 -2.21
C GLU A 235 -25.71 29.08 -0.96
N GLU A 236 -26.23 30.30 -1.04
CA GLU A 236 -27.39 30.74 -0.26
C GLU A 236 -28.63 29.97 -0.74
N SER A 237 -28.79 28.73 -0.29
CA SER A 237 -30.09 28.07 -0.27
C SER A 237 -30.17 27.12 0.94
N LYS A 238 -31.31 27.18 1.63
CA LYS A 238 -31.56 26.58 2.95
C LYS A 238 -31.18 25.09 2.99
N PRO A 239 -30.54 24.58 4.07
CA PRO A 239 -30.31 23.16 4.20
C PRO A 239 -31.61 22.49 4.64
N SER A 240 -32.21 21.71 3.77
CA SER A 240 -33.16 20.67 4.19
C SER A 240 -32.36 19.55 4.86
N GLU A 241 -32.83 19.04 5.99
CA GLU A 241 -32.13 18.07 6.86
C GLU A 241 -31.75 16.74 6.17
N GLU A 242 -32.26 16.49 4.96
CA GLU A 242 -31.90 15.34 4.10
C GLU A 242 -30.63 15.56 3.25
N GLN A 243 -30.03 16.75 3.30
CA GLN A 243 -28.72 17.08 2.68
C GLN A 243 -27.53 16.84 3.63
N MET A 244 -27.76 16.14 4.75
CA MET A 244 -26.78 15.96 5.80
C MET A 244 -25.68 15.00 5.34
N GLY A 245 -24.48 15.55 5.09
CA GLY A 245 -23.27 14.76 4.93
C GLY A 245 -22.96 13.91 6.17
N LEU A 246 -21.87 13.15 6.12
CA LEU A 246 -21.47 12.29 7.24
C LEU A 246 -21.38 13.05 8.55
N THR A 247 -21.83 12.42 9.64
CA THR A 247 -21.66 12.96 10.99
C THR A 247 -20.19 12.95 11.39
N GLU A 248 -19.82 13.71 12.42
CA GLU A 248 -18.43 13.72 12.87
C GLU A 248 -18.01 12.38 13.48
N GLU A 249 -18.96 11.65 14.09
CA GLU A 249 -18.76 10.28 14.59
C GLU A 249 -18.42 9.34 13.43
N GLU A 250 -19.16 9.42 12.32
CA GLU A 250 -18.89 8.60 11.12
C GLU A 250 -17.53 8.93 10.49
N ARG A 251 -17.17 10.21 10.45
CA ARG A 251 -15.83 10.64 10.00
C ARG A 251 -14.75 10.12 10.93
N SER A 252 -14.96 10.20 12.25
CA SER A 252 -14.02 9.69 13.24
C SER A 252 -13.81 8.17 13.10
N SER A 253 -14.90 7.42 12.90
CA SER A 253 -14.86 5.99 12.62
C SER A 253 -14.06 5.68 11.35
N CYS A 254 -14.22 6.48 10.28
CA CYS A 254 -13.39 6.33 9.07
C CYS A 254 -11.89 6.60 9.33
N ARG A 255 -11.55 7.55 10.20
CA ARG A 255 -10.16 7.82 10.59
C ARG A 255 -9.57 6.67 11.41
N GLU A 256 -10.35 6.10 12.33
CA GLU A 256 -9.95 4.94 13.13
C GLU A 256 -9.78 3.70 12.25
N ALA A 257 -10.73 3.43 11.35
CA ALA A 257 -10.65 2.35 10.37
C ALA A 257 -9.41 2.48 9.48
N LEU A 258 -9.09 3.69 9.01
CA LEU A 258 -7.87 3.97 8.25
C LEU A 258 -6.62 3.60 9.07
N GLN A 259 -6.53 4.07 10.31
CA GLN A 259 -5.36 3.77 11.16
C GLN A 259 -5.25 2.28 11.49
N GLY A 260 -6.37 1.62 11.81
CA GLY A 260 -6.42 0.18 12.04
C GLY A 260 -5.94 -0.60 10.82
N LEU A 261 -6.37 -0.21 9.63
CA LEU A 261 -5.95 -0.83 8.36
C LEU A 261 -4.46 -0.63 8.10
N LEU A 262 -3.94 0.60 8.25
CA LEU A 262 -2.53 0.93 8.07
C LEU A 262 -1.61 0.16 9.03
N ASN A 263 -2.09 -0.13 10.25
CA ASN A 263 -1.31 -0.86 11.26
C ASN A 263 -1.34 -2.39 11.04
N ARG A 264 -2.42 -2.92 10.45
CA ARG A 264 -2.61 -4.37 10.23
C ARG A 264 -1.91 -4.88 8.98
N VAL A 265 -1.81 -4.06 7.94
CA VAL A 265 -1.28 -4.47 6.63
C VAL A 265 0.24 -4.46 6.60
N TYR A 266 0.82 -5.32 5.76
CA TYR A 266 2.25 -5.35 5.47
C TYR A 266 2.76 -3.95 5.07
N GLN A 267 3.66 -3.39 5.87
CA GLN A 267 4.06 -1.98 5.79
C GLN A 267 4.65 -1.56 4.43
N PRO A 268 5.45 -2.38 3.72
CA PRO A 268 5.88 -2.06 2.36
C PRO A 268 4.73 -1.84 1.38
N LEU A 269 3.66 -2.63 1.49
CA LEU A 269 2.48 -2.47 0.66
C LEU A 269 1.75 -1.16 0.99
N VAL A 270 1.63 -0.83 2.28
CA VAL A 270 1.07 0.46 2.73
C VAL A 270 1.86 1.64 2.18
N VAL A 271 3.19 1.61 2.31
CA VAL A 271 4.05 2.68 1.77
C VAL A 271 3.86 2.84 0.28
N ARG A 272 3.83 1.73 -0.47
CA ARG A 272 3.60 1.73 -1.92
C ARG A 272 2.27 2.39 -2.27
N GLU A 273 1.17 1.99 -1.65
CA GLU A 273 -0.14 2.57 -1.93
C GLU A 273 -0.23 4.05 -1.54
N LEU A 274 0.34 4.45 -0.40
CA LEU A 274 0.38 5.86 0.01
C LEU A 274 1.21 6.73 -0.95
N LEU A 275 2.32 6.21 -1.49
CA LEU A 275 3.11 6.90 -2.51
C LEU A 275 2.33 7.04 -3.83
N LEU A 276 1.57 6.01 -4.22
CA LEU A 276 0.69 6.08 -5.39
C LEU A 276 -0.42 7.13 -5.19
N LEU A 277 -1.05 7.16 -4.01
CA LEU A 277 -2.11 8.12 -3.66
C LEU A 277 -1.61 9.55 -3.52
N GLN A 278 -0.37 9.76 -3.08
CA GLN A 278 0.24 11.08 -3.03
C GLN A 278 0.41 11.68 -4.43
N GLY A 279 0.41 10.86 -5.48
CA GLY A 279 0.71 11.27 -6.84
C GLY A 279 2.22 11.55 -6.96
N GLY A 280 2.92 10.69 -7.71
CA GLY A 280 4.37 10.79 -7.88
C GLY A 280 4.82 12.19 -8.33
N PRO A 281 6.10 12.55 -8.09
CA PRO A 281 6.61 13.87 -8.44
C PRO A 281 6.33 14.15 -9.91
N LYS A 282 5.77 15.33 -10.20
CA LYS A 282 5.56 15.84 -11.56
C LYS A 282 6.88 15.65 -12.31
N GLN A 283 6.95 14.70 -13.25
CA GLN A 283 8.07 14.67 -14.17
C GLN A 283 8.09 16.01 -14.88
N GLY A 284 9.21 16.72 -14.76
CA GLY A 284 9.36 18.08 -15.24
C GLY A 284 8.93 18.20 -16.70
N SER A 285 8.16 19.25 -16.98
CA SER A 285 7.93 19.76 -18.31
C SER A 285 9.26 19.93 -19.05
N GLY A 286 9.45 19.15 -20.10
CA GLY A 286 10.69 19.14 -20.87
C GLY A 286 10.53 18.59 -22.28
N SER A 287 9.39 18.81 -22.94
CA SER A 287 9.35 18.90 -24.41
C SER A 287 8.07 19.60 -24.84
N SER A 288 8.27 20.74 -25.49
CA SER A 288 7.30 21.48 -26.28
C SER A 288 6.44 20.61 -27.20
N GLY A 289 5.14 20.91 -27.23
CA GLY A 289 4.29 20.69 -28.40
C GLY A 289 3.68 19.30 -28.54
N ARG A 290 2.64 19.02 -27.75
CA ARG A 290 1.36 18.41 -28.17
C ARG A 290 0.49 18.23 -26.94
N SER A 291 -0.68 18.85 -26.95
CA SER A 291 -1.76 18.65 -26.00
C SER A 291 -2.11 17.16 -25.93
N SER A 292 -1.54 16.46 -24.95
CA SER A 292 -2.02 15.16 -24.52
C SER A 292 -3.10 15.40 -23.48
N GLU A 293 -4.36 15.18 -23.84
CA GLU A 293 -5.53 15.17 -22.94
C GLU A 293 -5.48 14.03 -21.90
N HIS A 294 -4.33 13.36 -21.69
CA HIS A 294 -4.23 12.08 -20.99
C HIS A 294 -3.38 12.15 -19.71
N GLY A 295 -3.17 13.35 -19.14
CA GLY A 295 -2.53 13.49 -17.84
C GLY A 295 -3.46 13.09 -16.70
N LEU A 296 -3.02 12.18 -15.81
CA LEU A 296 -3.69 11.93 -14.54
C LEU A 296 -3.80 13.24 -13.76
N ALA A 297 -5.01 13.60 -13.32
CA ALA A 297 -5.20 14.78 -12.49
C ALA A 297 -4.32 14.66 -11.22
N PRO A 298 -3.55 15.69 -10.86
CA PRO A 298 -2.69 15.62 -9.69
C PRO A 298 -3.52 15.47 -8.41
N ALA A 299 -3.01 14.69 -7.45
CA ALA A 299 -3.69 14.49 -6.18
C ALA A 299 -3.95 15.83 -5.45
N PRO A 300 -5.15 16.02 -4.86
CA PRO A 300 -5.48 17.24 -4.12
C PRO A 300 -4.47 17.56 -3.02
N ALA A 301 -4.24 18.85 -2.75
CA ALA A 301 -3.24 19.29 -1.77
C ALA A 301 -3.51 18.78 -0.34
N TRP A 302 -4.77 18.55 0.05
CA TRP A 302 -5.11 17.93 1.33
C TRP A 302 -4.67 16.47 1.39
N LEU A 303 -4.91 15.70 0.31
CA LEU A 303 -4.54 14.29 0.24
C LEU A 303 -3.02 14.11 0.20
N ARG A 304 -2.32 14.95 -0.55
CA ARG A 304 -0.85 14.93 -0.60
C ARG A 304 -0.19 15.19 0.76
N ARG A 305 -0.76 16.10 1.54
CA ARG A 305 -0.31 16.40 2.90
C ARG A 305 -0.60 15.24 3.85
N LEU A 306 -1.81 14.67 3.78
CA LEU A 306 -2.20 13.52 4.59
C LEU A 306 -1.31 12.30 4.30
N CYS A 307 -1.14 11.93 3.03
CA CYS A 307 -0.26 10.81 2.65
C CYS A 307 1.18 11.07 3.10
N GLY A 308 1.68 12.30 2.97
CA GLY A 308 3.00 12.67 3.48
C GLY A 308 3.15 12.55 5.00
N GLN A 309 2.12 12.92 5.77
CA GLN A 309 2.07 12.72 7.22
C GLN A 309 2.10 11.23 7.57
N LEU A 310 1.21 10.42 6.96
CA LEU A 310 1.13 8.99 7.20
C LEU A 310 2.43 8.26 6.84
N LEU A 311 3.05 8.61 5.71
CA LEU A 311 4.35 8.07 5.29
C LEU A 311 5.46 8.42 6.30
N SER A 312 5.48 9.66 6.80
CA SER A 312 6.46 10.10 7.80
C SER A 312 6.29 9.34 9.11
N GLU A 313 5.05 9.16 9.57
CA GLU A 313 4.76 8.35 10.76
C GLU A 313 5.16 6.89 10.59
N ARG A 314 5.09 6.33 9.37
CA ARG A 314 5.55 4.95 9.11
C ARG A 314 7.07 4.86 9.05
N LEU A 315 7.73 5.84 8.45
CA LEU A 315 9.20 5.90 8.33
C LEU A 315 9.90 5.90 9.69
N ILE A 316 9.37 6.66 10.64
CA ILE A 316 10.01 6.88 11.95
C ILE A 316 9.81 5.68 12.90
N ARG A 317 8.81 4.82 12.66
CA ARG A 317 8.58 3.61 13.47
C ARG A 317 9.75 2.62 13.36
N PRO A 318 9.93 1.72 14.34
CA PRO A 318 10.89 0.62 14.24
C PRO A 318 10.62 -0.23 12.98
N GLY A 319 11.65 -0.45 12.16
CA GLY A 319 11.53 -1.16 10.87
C GLY A 319 10.91 -0.32 9.74
N GLY A 320 10.60 0.95 9.99
CA GLY A 320 10.01 1.89 9.03
C GLY A 320 10.91 2.16 7.83
N VAL A 321 12.22 2.31 8.05
CA VAL A 321 13.18 2.49 6.95
C VAL A 321 13.16 1.28 6.02
N GLN A 322 13.24 0.08 6.56
CA GLN A 322 13.16 -1.15 5.77
C GLN A 322 11.83 -1.24 5.01
N ALA A 323 10.72 -0.84 5.65
CA ALA A 323 9.41 -0.83 5.01
C ALA A 323 9.35 0.11 3.80
N VAL A 324 9.94 1.30 3.92
CA VAL A 324 10.02 2.28 2.82
C VAL A 324 10.91 1.79 1.69
N VAL A 325 12.08 1.26 2.03
CA VAL A 325 13.04 0.71 1.06
C VAL A 325 12.38 -0.42 0.25
N ARG A 326 11.75 -1.38 0.94
CA ARG A 326 11.03 -2.49 0.31
C ARG A 326 9.82 -2.01 -0.49
N GLY A 327 9.02 -1.08 0.02
CA GLY A 327 7.84 -0.59 -0.68
C GLY A 327 8.16 0.07 -2.03
N ILE A 328 9.31 0.77 -2.12
CA ILE A 328 9.76 1.43 -3.35
C ILE A 328 10.49 0.46 -4.29
N LEU A 329 11.29 -0.47 -3.75
CA LEU A 329 12.07 -1.41 -4.56
C LEU A 329 11.23 -2.60 -5.07
N GLU A 330 10.36 -3.17 -4.23
CA GLU A 330 9.47 -4.30 -4.57
C GLU A 330 8.27 -3.85 -5.45
N GLY A 331 7.96 -2.55 -5.47
CA GLY A 331 6.76 -1.99 -6.09
C GLY A 331 6.75 -1.91 -7.62
N ALA A 332 7.88 -2.16 -8.29
CA ALA A 332 7.98 -2.17 -9.74
C ALA A 332 7.68 -3.57 -10.28
N GLY A 333 6.40 -3.86 -10.55
CA GLY A 333 5.92 -4.99 -11.35
C GLY A 333 6.86 -6.19 -11.43
N ALA A 334 6.90 -7.01 -10.38
CA ALA A 334 7.40 -8.38 -10.47
C ALA A 334 6.41 -9.25 -11.26
N GLY A 335 6.23 -8.90 -12.54
CA GLY A 335 5.97 -9.88 -13.58
C GLY A 335 7.30 -10.59 -13.83
N ALA A 336 7.25 -11.91 -13.81
CA ALA A 336 8.35 -12.82 -14.03
C ALA A 336 8.95 -12.70 -15.44
N THR A 337 9.64 -11.60 -15.74
CA THR A 337 10.60 -11.52 -16.83
C THR A 337 11.89 -10.94 -16.27
N GLY A 338 12.77 -11.85 -15.84
CA GLY A 338 14.16 -11.55 -15.52
C GLY A 338 14.85 -10.94 -16.73
N GLY A 339 14.75 -9.63 -16.88
CA GLY A 339 15.54 -8.87 -17.83
C GLY A 339 16.89 -8.58 -17.20
N SER A 340 17.91 -9.37 -17.55
CA SER A 340 19.33 -9.07 -17.28
C SER A 340 19.84 -7.88 -18.12
N SER A 341 19.03 -6.83 -18.24
CA SER A 341 19.34 -5.63 -19.02
C SER A 341 19.95 -4.56 -18.13
N ALA A 342 20.93 -3.83 -18.66
CA ALA A 342 21.49 -2.64 -18.04
C ALA A 342 20.41 -1.59 -17.70
N GLU A 343 19.27 -1.59 -18.39
CA GLU A 343 18.13 -0.71 -18.10
C GLU A 343 17.37 -1.09 -16.83
N ALA A 344 17.28 -2.38 -16.50
CA ALA A 344 16.66 -2.85 -15.25
C ALA A 344 17.55 -2.49 -14.04
N ALA A 345 18.86 -2.72 -14.17
CA ALA A 345 19.85 -2.24 -13.21
C ALA A 345 19.86 -0.70 -13.14
N ALA A 346 19.61 -0.01 -14.26
CA ALA A 346 19.50 1.44 -14.33
C ALA A 346 18.29 1.99 -13.55
N ALA A 347 17.14 1.32 -13.71
CA ALA A 347 15.93 1.65 -12.99
C ALA A 347 16.09 1.41 -11.48
N ASP A 348 16.78 0.34 -11.08
CA ASP A 348 16.99 0.00 -9.68
C ASP A 348 17.92 0.96 -8.95
N TRP A 349 18.98 1.49 -9.60
CA TRP A 349 19.78 2.53 -8.96
C TRP A 349 19.03 3.84 -8.75
N ARG A 350 18.20 4.26 -9.72
CA ARG A 350 17.39 5.48 -9.58
C ARG A 350 16.40 5.37 -8.42
N LYS A 351 15.83 4.17 -8.21
CA LYS A 351 14.98 3.89 -7.05
C LYS A 351 15.79 3.98 -5.76
N CYS A 352 16.98 3.37 -5.70
CA CYS A 352 17.85 3.46 -4.52
C CYS A 352 18.19 4.92 -4.17
N ASP A 353 18.53 5.74 -5.16
CA ASP A 353 18.84 7.16 -4.95
C ASP A 353 17.59 7.98 -4.57
N ALA A 354 16.41 7.62 -5.09
CA ALA A 354 15.15 8.23 -4.65
C ALA A 354 14.87 7.91 -3.17
N VAL A 355 15.05 6.66 -2.75
CA VAL A 355 14.91 6.26 -1.34
C VAL A 355 15.93 7.01 -0.49
N ALA A 356 17.20 7.04 -0.89
CA ALA A 356 18.24 7.74 -0.13
C ALA A 356 17.94 9.24 0.05
N ARG A 357 17.40 9.90 -0.97
CA ARG A 357 16.94 11.29 -0.87
C ARG A 357 15.76 11.45 0.09
N ILE A 358 14.82 10.51 0.10
CA ILE A 358 13.71 10.53 1.07
C ILE A 358 14.26 10.39 2.50
N LEU A 359 15.18 9.44 2.71
CA LEU A 359 15.75 9.17 4.04
C LEU A 359 16.64 10.32 4.54
N SER A 360 17.38 10.99 3.65
CA SER A 360 18.26 12.11 4.01
C SER A 360 17.51 13.42 4.25
N THR A 361 16.28 13.55 3.75
CA THR A 361 15.47 14.77 3.89
C THR A 361 14.58 14.66 5.13
N CYS A 362 14.81 15.52 6.12
CA CYS A 362 13.97 15.56 7.32
C CYS A 362 12.53 15.99 6.96
N PRO A 363 11.49 15.20 7.31
CA PRO A 363 10.10 15.57 7.07
C PRO A 363 9.71 16.84 7.85
N GLN A 364 8.87 17.69 7.24
CA GLN A 364 8.37 18.92 7.86
C GLN A 364 7.57 18.68 9.15
N GLN A 365 7.08 17.45 9.34
CA GLN A 365 6.31 17.02 10.50
C GLN A 365 7.20 16.70 11.72
N CYS A 366 8.52 16.58 11.54
CA CYS A 366 9.44 16.34 12.64
C CYS A 366 9.72 17.64 13.40
N LEU A 367 9.62 17.59 14.73
CA LEU A 367 9.86 18.75 15.61
C LEU A 367 11.34 19.18 15.60
N SER A 368 12.26 18.24 15.42
CA SER A 368 13.69 18.51 15.32
C SER A 368 14.41 17.51 14.41
N LEU A 369 15.49 17.98 13.77
CA LEU A 369 16.38 17.13 12.98
C LEU A 369 17.07 16.07 13.85
N GLU A 370 17.43 16.40 15.10
CA GLU A 370 18.07 15.48 16.04
C GLU A 370 17.14 14.30 16.38
N ASP A 371 15.86 14.56 16.67
CA ASP A 371 14.90 13.49 17.01
C ASP A 371 14.60 12.58 15.81
N TYR A 372 14.62 13.15 14.60
CA TYR A 372 14.52 12.37 13.36
C TYR A 372 15.75 11.47 13.18
N CYS A 373 16.97 12.02 13.27
CA CYS A 373 18.22 11.26 13.14
C CYS A 373 18.33 10.14 14.19
N ARG A 374 17.94 10.40 15.45
CA ARG A 374 17.91 9.37 16.51
C ARG A 374 17.05 8.15 16.16
N GLN A 375 15.97 8.34 15.41
CA GLN A 375 15.02 7.27 15.08
C GLN A 375 15.37 6.59 13.74
N VAL A 376 15.86 7.35 12.75
CA VAL A 376 16.11 6.84 11.40
C VAL A 376 17.53 6.31 11.22
N CYS A 377 18.55 6.98 11.75
CA CYS A 377 19.95 6.60 11.52
C CYS A 377 20.28 5.17 12.02
N PRO A 378 19.83 4.72 13.21
CA PRO A 378 20.05 3.33 13.63
C PRO A 378 19.44 2.30 12.68
N GLN A 379 18.28 2.61 12.09
CA GLN A 379 17.63 1.73 11.11
C GLN A 379 18.38 1.71 9.77
N VAL A 380 18.96 2.84 9.35
CA VAL A 380 19.84 2.89 8.17
C VAL A 380 21.07 2.00 8.38
N LEU A 381 21.65 2.00 9.58
CA LEU A 381 22.77 1.11 9.91
C LEU A 381 22.37 -0.37 9.89
N GLN A 382 21.15 -0.69 10.34
CA GLN A 382 20.61 -2.07 10.29
C GLN A 382 20.51 -2.61 8.85
N LEU A 383 20.35 -1.74 7.84
CA LEU A 383 20.31 -2.19 6.44
C LEU A 383 21.61 -2.88 6.00
N PHE A 384 22.76 -2.47 6.54
CA PHE A 384 24.05 -3.11 6.26
C PHE A 384 24.16 -4.51 6.86
N LEU A 385 23.36 -4.83 7.88
CA LEU A 385 23.39 -6.10 8.58
C LEU A 385 22.48 -7.16 7.94
N ILE A 386 21.63 -6.77 6.98
CA ILE A 386 20.70 -7.69 6.31
C ILE A 386 21.46 -8.51 5.27
N GLN A 387 21.56 -9.82 5.49
CA GLN A 387 22.33 -10.77 4.65
C GLN A 387 21.50 -11.47 3.56
N ASP A 388 20.29 -11.00 3.28
CA ASP A 388 19.44 -11.60 2.25
C ASP A 388 20.08 -11.44 0.86
N LYS A 389 20.49 -12.55 0.23
CA LYS A 389 21.24 -12.57 -1.03
C LYS A 389 20.55 -11.82 -2.18
N LEU A 390 19.21 -11.75 -2.18
CA LEU A 390 18.46 -11.13 -3.26
C LEU A 390 18.35 -9.60 -3.10
N THR A 391 18.30 -9.11 -1.87
CA THR A 391 18.07 -7.67 -1.59
C THR A 391 19.28 -6.96 -1.00
N ALA A 392 20.29 -7.67 -0.48
CA ALA A 392 21.44 -7.12 0.22
C ALA A 392 22.17 -6.03 -0.56
N HIS A 393 22.40 -6.22 -1.86
CA HIS A 393 23.07 -5.20 -2.68
C HIS A 393 22.28 -3.90 -2.79
N GLN A 394 20.95 -3.98 -2.94
CA GLN A 394 20.09 -2.80 -3.01
C GLN A 394 20.00 -2.09 -1.65
N LEU A 395 19.87 -2.87 -0.57
CA LEU A 395 19.82 -2.35 0.81
C LEU A 395 21.14 -1.66 1.19
N GLN A 396 22.27 -2.29 0.89
CA GLN A 396 23.61 -1.72 1.11
C GLN A 396 23.78 -0.44 0.31
N ARG A 397 23.37 -0.41 -0.96
CA ARG A 397 23.44 0.80 -1.78
C ARG A 397 22.61 1.94 -1.20
N VAL A 398 21.36 1.68 -0.82
CA VAL A 398 20.51 2.70 -0.18
C VAL A 398 21.16 3.21 1.09
N ALA A 399 21.69 2.32 1.94
CA ALA A 399 22.35 2.70 3.18
C ALA A 399 23.58 3.58 2.91
N THR A 400 24.47 3.17 2.01
CA THR A 400 25.67 3.93 1.62
C THR A 400 25.30 5.31 1.06
N THR A 401 24.36 5.38 0.10
CA THR A 401 23.95 6.66 -0.49
C THR A 401 23.25 7.56 0.53
N THR A 402 22.50 7.00 1.47
CA THR A 402 21.86 7.75 2.57
C THR A 402 22.90 8.34 3.51
N VAL A 403 23.88 7.53 3.95
CA VAL A 403 24.98 7.99 4.81
C VAL A 403 25.75 9.11 4.13
N LEU A 404 26.10 8.96 2.86
CA LEU A 404 26.81 9.98 2.09
C LEU A 404 25.99 11.27 1.95
N SER A 405 24.69 11.16 1.68
CA SER A 405 23.79 12.31 1.54
C SER A 405 23.62 13.06 2.87
N MET A 406 23.44 12.33 3.97
CA MET A 406 23.33 12.93 5.31
C MET A 406 24.65 13.56 5.77
N ALA A 407 25.80 12.96 5.46
CA ALA A 407 27.10 13.54 5.75
C ALA A 407 27.33 14.88 5.02
N ARG A 408 26.83 14.99 3.78
CA ARG A 408 26.89 16.23 2.98
C ARG A 408 25.91 17.30 3.47
N GLN A 409 24.67 16.91 3.80
CA GLN A 409 23.60 17.84 4.16
C GLN A 409 23.63 18.27 5.63
N HIS A 410 23.96 17.34 6.53
CA HIS A 410 23.87 17.50 7.98
C HIS A 410 25.09 16.87 8.68
N PRO A 411 26.30 17.43 8.51
CA PRO A 411 27.57 16.78 8.90
C PRO A 411 27.64 16.44 10.40
N GLN A 412 27.23 17.36 11.27
CA GLN A 412 27.26 17.15 12.73
C GLN A 412 26.35 15.98 13.18
N GLN A 413 25.19 15.84 12.55
CA GLN A 413 24.22 14.78 12.86
C GLN A 413 24.67 13.44 12.30
N ALA A 414 25.21 13.43 11.08
CA ALA A 414 25.77 12.25 10.45
C ALA A 414 27.00 11.72 11.21
N GLU A 415 27.88 12.59 11.69
CA GLU A 415 29.01 12.18 12.51
C GLU A 415 28.54 11.44 13.78
N LYS A 416 27.60 12.05 14.51
CA LYS A 416 27.10 11.54 15.77
C LYS A 416 26.31 10.23 15.63
N HIS A 417 25.38 10.16 14.68
CA HIS A 417 24.39 9.07 14.60
C HIS A 417 24.70 8.00 13.54
N LEU A 418 25.64 8.24 12.61
CA LEU A 418 26.01 7.28 11.56
C LEU A 418 27.50 6.92 11.61
N LEU A 419 28.40 7.91 11.49
CA LEU A 419 29.83 7.64 11.33
C LEU A 419 30.46 7.10 12.63
N ARG A 420 30.21 7.73 13.79
CA ARG A 420 30.71 7.23 15.07
C ARG A 420 30.26 5.78 15.33
N PRO A 421 28.97 5.42 15.21
CA PRO A 421 28.56 4.02 15.34
C PRO A 421 29.24 3.04 14.37
N ILE A 422 29.51 3.44 13.12
CA ILE A 422 30.22 2.60 12.14
C ILE A 422 31.69 2.41 12.53
N LEU A 423 32.33 3.47 13.05
CA LEU A 423 33.76 3.49 13.39
C LEU A 423 34.05 3.01 14.82
N GLU A 424 33.07 3.02 15.71
CA GLU A 424 33.19 2.63 17.13
C GLU A 424 33.86 1.26 17.32
N PRO A 425 33.51 0.20 16.56
CA PRO A 425 34.20 -1.09 16.69
C PRO A 425 35.69 -1.00 16.37
N LEU A 426 36.09 -0.17 15.39
CA LEU A 426 37.49 0.04 15.03
C LEU A 426 38.24 0.87 16.06
N LEU A 427 37.57 1.89 16.63
CA LEU A 427 38.13 2.72 17.68
C LEU A 427 38.44 1.89 18.94
N ARG A 428 37.53 0.98 19.33
CA ARG A 428 37.76 0.06 20.45
C ARG A 428 38.94 -0.89 20.20
N CYS A 429 39.11 -1.38 18.97
CA CYS A 429 40.28 -2.18 18.60
C CYS A 429 41.59 -1.38 18.67
N SER A 430 41.55 -0.05 18.52
CA SER A 430 42.72 0.83 18.61
C SER A 430 43.09 1.19 20.05
N ASP A 431 42.10 1.27 20.94
CA ASP A 431 42.30 1.60 22.37
C ASP A 431 43.03 0.47 23.13
N ASP A 432 42.83 -0.79 22.74
CA ASP A 432 43.56 -1.94 23.31
C ASP A 432 45.00 -2.07 22.78
N VAL A 433 45.31 -1.47 21.62
CA VAL A 433 46.63 -1.58 20.99
C VAL A 433 47.53 -0.38 21.31
N THR A 434 46.98 0.78 21.67
CA THR A 434 47.78 1.93 22.07
C THR A 434 46.97 2.92 22.91
N GLY A 435 47.49 3.27 24.09
CA GLY A 435 46.98 4.38 24.91
C GLY A 435 47.21 5.77 24.28
N ASN A 436 46.70 6.01 23.07
CA ASN A 436 46.74 7.29 22.37
C ASN A 436 45.33 7.70 21.91
N ARG A 437 44.59 8.26 22.85
CA ARG A 437 43.15 8.59 22.73
C ARG A 437 42.85 9.86 21.91
N PHE A 438 43.70 10.32 21.00
CA PHE A 438 43.65 11.74 20.58
C PHE A 438 43.89 12.11 19.11
N LEU A 439 43.80 11.18 18.13
CA LEU A 439 44.11 11.56 16.73
C LEU A 439 43.02 11.26 15.68
N LEU A 440 41.93 10.57 16.01
CA LEU A 440 40.92 10.20 15.01
C LEU A 440 39.82 11.25 14.77
N LEU A 441 39.60 12.18 15.72
CA LEU A 441 38.57 13.22 15.61
C LEU A 441 39.13 14.61 15.22
N ASP A 442 40.36 14.95 15.60
CA ASP A 442 40.96 16.26 15.31
C ASP A 442 41.25 16.50 13.82
N HIS A 443 41.36 15.45 13.00
CA HIS A 443 41.60 15.59 11.56
C HIS A 443 40.35 15.92 10.73
N LEU A 444 39.15 15.92 11.32
CA LEU A 444 37.94 16.41 10.65
C LEU A 444 37.74 17.93 10.82
N ASP A 445 38.16 18.50 11.96
CA ASP A 445 37.99 19.94 12.25
C ASP A 445 39.04 20.85 11.57
N GLN A 446 40.21 20.33 11.20
CA GLN A 446 41.29 21.13 10.61
C GLN A 446 41.11 21.49 9.12
N THR A 447 39.95 21.22 8.51
CA THR A 447 39.70 21.58 7.09
C THR A 447 39.16 23.01 6.88
N LYS A 448 39.05 23.83 7.93
CA LYS A 448 38.50 25.20 7.82
C LYS A 448 39.48 26.36 7.92
N GLU A 449 40.74 26.16 8.30
CA GLU A 449 41.69 27.27 8.45
C GLU A 449 43.07 26.97 7.87
N SER A 450 43.19 27.04 6.53
CA SER A 450 44.36 27.67 5.91
C SER A 450 44.09 27.91 4.41
N GLY A 451 44.08 29.17 4.00
CA GLY A 451 44.09 29.55 2.59
C GLY A 451 45.45 29.26 1.96
N GLY A 452 45.46 28.43 0.92
CA GLY A 452 46.64 28.16 0.09
C GLY A 452 46.30 27.14 -1.02
N PRO A 453 46.81 27.29 -2.26
CA PRO A 453 46.29 26.58 -3.42
C PRO A 453 46.86 25.16 -3.54
N CYS A 454 45.97 24.20 -3.79
CA CYS A 454 46.20 22.90 -4.43
C CYS A 454 47.56 22.22 -4.21
N GLU A 455 47.61 21.29 -3.25
CA GLU A 455 48.32 20.04 -3.47
C GLU A 455 47.36 18.85 -3.43
N ARG A 456 47.38 18.15 -4.55
CA ARG A 456 46.57 17.01 -4.93
C ARG A 456 47.13 15.78 -4.21
N GLY A 457 46.30 15.11 -3.41
CA GLY A 457 46.52 13.72 -3.01
C GLY A 457 47.15 13.51 -1.63
N ARG A 458 46.32 13.49 -0.58
CA ARG A 458 46.47 12.50 0.49
C ARG A 458 45.14 11.78 0.68
N SER A 459 45.17 10.53 0.26
CA SER A 459 44.06 9.60 0.16
C SER A 459 43.68 9.01 1.52
N PRO A 460 42.43 8.55 1.69
CA PRO A 460 42.01 7.69 2.81
C PRO A 460 42.78 6.35 2.92
N SER A 461 43.67 6.05 1.97
CA SER A 461 44.45 4.81 1.91
C SER A 461 45.43 4.62 3.08
N LEU A 462 45.85 5.70 3.74
CA LEU A 462 46.70 5.63 4.93
C LEU A 462 45.94 5.12 6.18
N TYR A 463 44.62 5.33 6.24
CA TYR A 463 43.80 4.84 7.35
C TYR A 463 43.54 3.33 7.26
N LEU A 464 43.54 2.76 6.05
CA LEU A 464 43.42 1.31 5.84
C LEU A 464 44.75 0.57 6.10
N SER A 465 45.90 1.22 5.88
CA SER A 465 47.20 0.56 6.07
C SER A 465 47.57 0.34 7.54
N CYS A 466 46.99 1.10 8.48
CA CYS A 466 47.17 0.86 9.91
C CYS A 466 46.32 -0.31 10.43
N ILE A 467 45.16 -0.60 9.84
CA ILE A 467 44.24 -1.65 10.34
C ILE A 467 44.60 -3.03 9.80
N ILE A 468 45.20 -3.12 8.61
CA ILE A 468 45.57 -4.41 7.98
C ILE A 468 46.97 -4.89 8.45
N GLY A 469 47.69 -4.06 9.22
CA GLY A 469 49.13 -4.20 9.48
C GLY A 469 49.56 -4.85 10.81
N SER A 470 48.68 -5.50 11.59
CA SER A 470 49.13 -6.18 12.81
C SER A 470 48.43 -7.52 13.06
N GLY A 471 49.18 -8.60 12.76
CA GLY A 471 49.29 -9.85 13.51
C GLY A 471 48.02 -10.55 14.01
N CYS A 472 47.82 -11.76 13.47
CA CYS A 472 46.94 -12.83 13.94
C CYS A 472 46.76 -12.91 15.46
N GLU A 473 45.49 -12.94 15.89
CA GLU A 473 44.90 -13.92 16.82
C GLU A 473 43.45 -13.47 17.08
N ASN A 474 42.48 -13.95 16.30
CA ASN A 474 41.04 -14.08 16.62
C ASN A 474 40.19 -14.29 15.33
N CYS A 475 40.08 -15.54 14.89
CA CYS A 475 39.36 -15.90 13.64
C CYS A 475 37.84 -15.64 13.66
N PHE A 476 37.23 -15.36 14.81
CA PHE A 476 35.81 -14.98 14.90
C PHE A 476 35.57 -13.48 14.63
N LEU A 477 36.55 -12.61 14.89
CA LEU A 477 36.46 -11.16 14.62
C LEU A 477 36.62 -10.84 13.13
N PHE A 478 37.37 -11.66 12.39
CA PHE A 478 37.69 -11.42 10.97
C PHE A 478 36.45 -11.40 10.07
N CYS A 479 35.46 -12.26 10.33
CA CYS A 479 34.23 -12.32 9.54
C CYS A 479 33.30 -11.12 9.77
N SER A 480 33.32 -10.54 10.98
CA SER A 480 32.58 -9.32 11.30
C SER A 480 33.32 -8.07 10.79
N MET A 481 34.66 -8.09 10.86
CA MET A 481 35.53 -7.03 10.34
C MET A 481 35.53 -6.97 8.81
N THR A 482 35.41 -8.07 8.07
CA THR A 482 35.31 -8.02 6.59
C THR A 482 34.02 -7.34 6.13
N SER A 483 32.89 -7.61 6.80
CA SER A 483 31.64 -6.88 6.55
C SER A 483 31.76 -5.41 6.91
N LEU A 484 32.39 -5.09 8.06
CA LEU A 484 32.60 -3.71 8.51
C LEU A 484 33.55 -2.92 7.59
N LEU A 485 34.68 -3.52 7.20
CA LEU A 485 35.60 -2.98 6.19
C LEU A 485 34.90 -2.86 4.83
N GLY A 486 34.03 -3.79 4.45
CA GLY A 486 33.23 -3.70 3.23
C GLY A 486 32.27 -2.50 3.23
N ILE A 487 31.62 -2.23 4.37
CA ILE A 487 30.76 -1.05 4.58
C ILE A 487 31.59 0.23 4.53
N ILE A 488 32.71 0.28 5.25
CA ILE A 488 33.60 1.43 5.32
C ILE A 488 34.22 1.71 3.95
N CYS A 489 34.73 0.69 3.26
CA CYS A 489 35.21 0.81 1.89
C CYS A 489 34.09 1.24 0.94
N SER A 490 32.86 0.74 1.09
CA SER A 490 31.73 1.18 0.25
C SER A 490 31.41 2.66 0.45
N VAL A 491 31.42 3.15 1.70
CA VAL A 491 31.21 4.57 2.03
C VAL A 491 32.36 5.45 1.53
N ILE A 492 33.61 5.02 1.73
CA ILE A 492 34.81 5.74 1.28
C ILE A 492 34.90 5.77 -0.25
N LEU A 493 34.68 4.64 -0.91
CA LEU A 493 34.72 4.54 -2.37
C LEU A 493 33.57 5.34 -3.00
N GLY A 494 32.39 5.33 -2.38
CA GLY A 494 31.26 6.19 -2.77
C GLY A 494 31.56 7.69 -2.65
N TYR A 495 32.31 8.10 -1.62
CA TYR A 495 32.79 9.46 -1.45
C TYR A 495 33.85 9.85 -2.50
N LEU A 496 34.69 8.91 -2.94
CA LEU A 496 35.77 9.16 -3.91
C LEU A 496 35.31 9.14 -5.38
N ILE A 497 34.23 8.43 -5.70
CA ILE A 497 33.70 8.28 -7.07
C ILE A 497 32.66 9.37 -7.42
N SER A 498 32.11 10.07 -6.42
CA SER A 498 31.10 11.14 -6.60
C SER A 498 31.71 12.52 -6.48
#